data_AF-A0A973D6U9-F1
#
_entry.id   AF-A0A973D6U9-F1
#
_cell.length_a   1.000
_cell.length_b   1.000
_cell.length_c   1.000
_cell.angle_alpha   90.00
_cell.angle_beta   90.00
_cell.angle_gamma   90.00
#
_symmetry.space_group_name_H-M   'P 1'
#
loop_
_entity.id
_entity.type
_entity.pdbx_description
1 polymer ?
#
loop_
_entity_poly.entity_id
_entity_poly.type
_entity_poly.pdbx_seq_one_letter_code
_entity_poly.pdbx_strand_id
1 'polypeptide(L)'
;LSVSGDVELNWSNNDDYDTLTLTRDGALLAILPGDTSSITDAAQPHGSHTYELYAELGKLSTSATASCTEVVPSTPQNLSCSLSGGDQVNMSWDLPATGSSIELFQNGKLIGSLGGASTSHTETPGPGTYEYCMYVRIGDGTGPTVCCNIVVPEPLSGIACSTFGDGNDLSWTNGETYDVVHIYRDGTLAGIVDGDQESHTDFPLGPGTYDYEVVATLAGSQTAPISCSVTILAPPINLACTFFGAPIHLDWENSASYDTIHIERNGVLISSISGNATSQINVVPVEGTYSYRIWGQHSDGITTSTTCSGSVKAFLRGDANSDTNCDIADGIWVLNWQFMNGPEPTCLDSADYDDNGTVTIGDAMLMIFYYLNAVGSPTVPPSAPYPDPGLDTTDDVLDCIDSPY
;
A
#
# COMPACT_ATOMS: atom_id res chain seq x y z
N LEU A 1 -14.88 58.35 8.72
CA LEU A 1 -15.14 56.89 8.70
C LEU A 1 -14.10 56.25 7.81
N SER A 2 -13.43 55.21 8.28
CA SER A 2 -12.55 54.39 7.44
C SER A 2 -13.32 53.27 6.74
N VAL A 3 -13.19 53.12 5.43
CA VAL A 3 -13.82 52.05 4.64
C VAL A 3 -12.75 51.40 3.78
N SER A 4 -12.45 50.12 4.02
CA SER A 4 -11.39 49.39 3.32
C SER A 4 -10.01 50.09 3.38
N GLY A 5 -9.71 50.79 4.48
CA GLY A 5 -8.47 51.55 4.66
C GLY A 5 -8.47 52.98 4.10
N ASP A 6 -9.52 53.40 3.39
CA ASP A 6 -9.69 54.78 2.93
C ASP A 6 -10.44 55.59 4.00
N VAL A 7 -10.03 56.82 4.27
CA VAL A 7 -10.73 57.70 5.21
C VAL A 7 -11.67 58.64 4.45
N GLU A 8 -12.97 58.46 4.66
CA GLU A 8 -13.99 59.38 4.15
C GLU A 8 -14.23 60.51 5.16
N LEU A 9 -13.99 61.74 4.69
CA LEU A 9 -14.22 62.97 5.43
C LEU A 9 -15.39 63.72 4.80
N ASN A 10 -16.31 64.19 5.64
CA ASN A 10 -17.47 64.98 5.24
C ASN A 10 -17.63 66.16 6.20
N TRP A 11 -18.00 67.31 5.66
CA TRP A 11 -18.26 68.53 6.43
C TRP A 11 -19.34 69.38 5.77
N SER A 12 -19.83 70.37 6.52
CA SER A 12 -20.79 71.37 6.03
C SER A 12 -20.14 72.74 5.92
N ASN A 13 -20.23 73.37 4.74
CA ASN A 13 -19.83 74.76 4.56
C ASN A 13 -20.96 75.69 4.98
N ASN A 14 -20.67 76.61 5.90
CA ASN A 14 -21.65 77.53 6.48
C ASN A 14 -21.54 78.96 5.92
N ASP A 15 -20.62 79.19 4.99
CA ASP A 15 -20.37 80.46 4.31
C ASP A 15 -19.73 80.16 2.93
N ASP A 16 -19.57 81.19 2.11
CA ASP A 16 -18.85 81.12 0.84
C ASP A 16 -17.35 81.38 1.10
N TYR A 17 -16.52 80.35 0.88
CA TYR A 17 -15.08 80.41 1.09
C TYR A 17 -14.30 80.42 -0.24
N ASP A 18 -13.07 80.95 -0.25
CA ASP A 18 -12.19 80.86 -1.43
C ASP A 18 -11.55 79.47 -1.53
N THR A 19 -10.97 79.01 -0.41
CA THR A 19 -10.29 77.71 -0.30
C THR A 19 -10.49 77.08 1.06
N LEU A 20 -10.40 75.75 1.11
CA LEU A 20 -10.34 74.97 2.33
C LEU A 20 -8.97 74.31 2.45
N THR A 21 -8.29 74.49 3.58
CA THR A 21 -7.01 73.84 3.86
C THR A 21 -7.24 72.65 4.77
N LEU A 22 -6.91 71.46 4.28
CA LEU A 22 -7.00 70.20 5.01
C LEU A 22 -5.59 69.71 5.38
N THR A 23 -5.38 69.44 6.65
CA THR A 23 -4.16 68.80 7.16
C THR A 23 -4.48 67.41 7.72
N ARG A 24 -3.48 66.54 7.69
CA ARG A 24 -3.48 65.23 8.37
C ARG A 24 -2.24 65.14 9.23
N ASP A 25 -2.42 64.84 10.51
CA ASP A 25 -1.35 64.71 11.50
C ASP A 25 -0.41 65.93 11.52
N GLY A 26 -0.98 67.12 11.31
CA GLY A 26 -0.28 68.40 11.27
C GLY A 26 0.44 68.72 9.95
N ALA A 27 0.43 67.82 8.97
CA ALA A 27 0.98 68.05 7.64
C ALA A 27 -0.11 68.44 6.62
N LEU A 28 0.20 69.34 5.69
CA LEU A 28 -0.72 69.72 4.62
C LEU A 28 -1.05 68.50 3.76
N LEU A 29 -2.34 68.15 3.69
CA LEU A 29 -2.85 67.08 2.84
C LEU A 29 -3.33 67.64 1.50
N ALA A 30 -4.21 68.65 1.54
CA ALA A 30 -4.77 69.27 0.34
C ALA A 30 -5.23 70.71 0.57
N ILE A 31 -5.24 71.51 -0.48
CA ILE A 31 -5.96 72.78 -0.57
C ILE A 31 -7.10 72.57 -1.57
N LEU A 32 -8.33 72.68 -1.10
CA LEU A 32 -9.54 72.35 -1.84
C LEU A 32 -10.30 73.63 -2.21
N PRO A 33 -11.12 73.60 -3.28
CA PRO A 33 -12.09 74.65 -3.56
C PRO A 33 -13.00 74.92 -2.36
N GLY A 34 -13.34 76.19 -2.11
CA GLY A 34 -14.15 76.62 -0.96
C GLY A 34 -15.56 76.03 -0.87
N ASP A 35 -16.08 75.49 -1.97
CA ASP A 35 -17.39 74.81 -2.06
C ASP A 35 -17.32 73.29 -1.82
N THR A 36 -16.12 72.72 -1.67
CA THR A 36 -15.94 71.28 -1.42
C THR A 36 -16.51 70.91 -0.06
N SER A 37 -17.24 69.79 0.03
CA SER A 37 -17.88 69.31 1.27
C SER A 37 -17.45 67.91 1.71
N SER A 38 -16.63 67.23 0.91
CA SER A 38 -16.12 65.90 1.20
C SER A 38 -14.82 65.61 0.48
N ILE A 39 -14.03 64.68 1.02
CA ILE A 39 -12.87 64.10 0.36
C ILE A 39 -12.66 62.67 0.84
N THR A 40 -12.12 61.84 -0.04
CA THR A 40 -11.60 60.51 0.31
C THR A 40 -10.07 60.60 0.38
N ASP A 41 -9.53 60.34 1.57
CA ASP A 41 -8.09 60.16 1.77
C ASP A 41 -7.75 58.67 1.67
N ALA A 42 -7.30 58.25 0.49
CA ALA A 42 -7.16 56.83 0.15
C ALA A 42 -5.94 56.15 0.77
N ALA A 43 -6.04 54.85 0.99
CA ALA A 43 -4.97 53.92 1.37
C ALA A 43 -4.14 54.37 2.58
N GLN A 44 -4.81 54.79 3.65
CA GLN A 44 -4.13 55.24 4.85
C GLN A 44 -3.49 54.06 5.61
N PRO A 45 -2.29 54.24 6.16
CA PRO A 45 -1.72 53.28 7.10
C PRO A 45 -2.68 53.02 8.26
N HIS A 46 -2.59 51.85 8.87
CA HIS A 46 -3.36 51.59 10.08
C HIS A 46 -2.89 52.51 11.22
N GLY A 47 -3.83 52.88 12.09
CA GLY A 47 -3.55 53.75 13.22
C GLY A 47 -4.44 54.99 13.26
N SER A 48 -4.17 55.83 14.25
CA SER A 48 -4.93 57.04 14.50
C SER A 48 -4.43 58.17 13.61
N HIS A 49 -5.34 58.77 12.84
CA HIS A 49 -5.09 59.94 12.01
C HIS A 49 -6.00 61.09 12.43
N THR A 50 -5.40 62.25 12.70
CA THR A 50 -6.14 63.47 13.05
C THR A 50 -6.19 64.40 11.84
N TYR A 51 -7.40 64.80 11.46
CA TYR A 51 -7.67 65.69 10.36
C TYR A 51 -8.12 67.04 10.90
N GLU A 52 -7.53 68.10 10.37
CA GLU A 52 -7.91 69.47 10.69
C GLU A 52 -8.24 70.24 9.42
N LEU A 53 -9.37 70.93 9.44
CA LEU A 53 -9.90 71.69 8.31
C LEU A 53 -10.18 73.11 8.75
N TYR A 54 -9.69 74.08 7.99
CA TYR A 54 -10.07 75.48 8.13
C TYR A 54 -10.24 76.13 6.76
N ALA A 55 -11.11 77.14 6.70
CA ALA A 55 -11.45 77.85 5.48
C ALA A 55 -10.76 79.22 5.44
N GLU A 56 -10.46 79.70 4.24
CA GLU A 56 -9.92 81.04 3.98
C GLU A 56 -10.91 81.84 3.12
N LEU A 57 -11.13 83.10 3.50
CA LEU A 57 -11.94 84.07 2.76
C LEU A 57 -11.14 85.36 2.59
N GLY A 58 -10.76 85.67 1.35
CA GLY A 58 -9.83 86.75 1.05
C GLY A 58 -8.44 86.55 1.67
N LYS A 59 -7.65 87.62 1.75
CA LYS A 59 -6.22 87.52 2.10
C LYS A 59 -5.91 87.44 3.61
N LEU A 60 -6.90 87.63 4.48
CA LEU A 60 -6.67 87.85 5.91
C LEU A 60 -7.73 87.21 6.83
N SER A 61 -8.76 86.55 6.31
CA SER A 61 -9.80 85.93 7.14
C SER A 61 -9.74 84.42 7.04
N THR A 62 -9.59 83.78 8.20
CA THR A 62 -9.64 82.32 8.34
C THR A 62 -10.78 81.92 9.28
N SER A 63 -11.42 80.79 9.01
CA SER A 63 -12.40 80.21 9.94
C SER A 63 -11.71 79.69 11.21
N ALA A 64 -12.51 79.28 12.19
CA ALA A 64 -12.02 78.36 13.21
C ALA A 64 -11.68 76.99 12.58
N THR A 65 -10.73 76.28 13.17
CA THR A 65 -10.34 74.94 12.77
C THR A 65 -11.37 73.91 13.28
N ALA A 66 -11.92 73.11 12.38
CA ALA A 66 -12.65 71.90 12.71
C ALA A 66 -11.67 70.72 12.73
N SER A 67 -11.82 69.81 13.70
CA SER A 67 -10.93 68.66 13.85
C SER A 67 -11.71 67.37 14.10
N CYS A 68 -11.27 66.27 13.49
CA CYS A 68 -11.75 64.92 13.81
C CYS A 68 -10.61 63.91 13.79
N THR A 69 -10.78 62.80 14.50
CA THR A 69 -9.81 61.70 14.52
C THR A 69 -10.48 60.42 14.05
N GLU A 70 -9.83 59.69 13.15
CA GLU A 70 -10.24 58.38 12.67
C GLU A 70 -9.14 57.36 12.99
N VAL A 71 -9.51 56.15 13.42
CA VAL A 71 -8.56 55.06 13.62
C VAL A 71 -8.76 54.04 12.51
N VAL A 72 -7.81 54.00 11.56
CA VAL A 72 -7.84 53.08 10.43
C VAL A 72 -7.48 51.67 10.91
N PRO A 73 -8.36 50.66 10.71
CA PRO A 73 -8.06 49.29 11.13
C PRO A 73 -6.86 48.69 10.40
N SER A 74 -6.17 47.76 11.06
CA SER A 74 -5.06 47.04 10.45
C SER A 74 -5.53 46.10 9.33
N THR A 75 -4.65 45.86 8.37
CA THR A 75 -4.83 44.81 7.36
C THR A 75 -4.17 43.54 7.88
N PRO A 76 -4.87 42.39 7.96
CA PRO A 76 -4.22 41.12 8.24
C PRO A 76 -3.17 40.81 7.16
N GLN A 77 -2.03 40.27 7.56
CA GLN A 77 -0.92 39.93 6.68
C GLN A 77 -0.70 38.43 6.66
N ASN A 78 -0.05 37.92 5.60
CA ASN A 78 0.32 36.52 5.48
C ASN A 78 -0.85 35.54 5.74
N LEU A 79 -2.06 35.91 5.32
CA LEU A 79 -3.22 35.04 5.44
C LEU A 79 -2.97 33.76 4.62
N SER A 80 -2.94 32.62 5.31
CA SER A 80 -2.78 31.31 4.71
C SER A 80 -3.95 30.41 5.09
N CYS A 81 -4.45 29.70 4.08
CA CYS A 81 -5.37 28.58 4.25
C CYS A 81 -4.58 27.28 4.12
N SER A 82 -4.74 26.34 5.04
CA SER A 82 -4.21 24.98 4.95
C SER A 82 -5.27 23.96 5.33
N LEU A 83 -5.11 22.72 4.86
CA LEU A 83 -6.03 21.62 5.17
C LEU A 83 -5.33 20.65 6.12
N SER A 84 -6.03 20.24 7.18
CA SER A 84 -5.57 19.19 8.11
C SER A 84 -6.60 18.08 8.19
N GLY A 85 -6.15 16.83 8.21
CA GLY A 85 -7.05 15.67 8.36
C GLY A 85 -8.00 15.45 7.18
N GLY A 86 -7.80 16.13 6.05
CA GLY A 86 -8.61 15.98 4.84
C GLY A 86 -9.88 16.82 4.78
N ASP A 87 -10.31 17.43 5.90
CA ASP A 87 -11.61 18.10 5.97
C ASP A 87 -11.59 19.43 6.76
N GLN A 88 -10.65 19.61 7.68
CA GLN A 88 -10.55 20.82 8.50
C GLN A 88 -9.65 21.86 7.84
N VAL A 89 -10.26 22.98 7.45
CA VAL A 89 -9.56 24.16 6.96
C VAL A 89 -9.03 24.95 8.15
N ASN A 90 -7.72 25.18 8.18
CA ASN A 90 -7.05 26.06 9.13
C ASN A 90 -6.69 27.36 8.42
N MET A 91 -7.11 28.48 9.02
CA MET A 91 -6.74 29.81 8.60
C MET A 91 -5.82 30.42 9.65
N SER A 92 -4.70 31.01 9.21
CA SER A 92 -3.78 31.74 10.07
C SER A 92 -3.30 33.02 9.40
N TRP A 93 -3.10 34.08 10.18
CA TRP A 93 -2.65 35.37 9.69
C TRP A 93 -1.85 36.12 10.77
N ASP A 94 -1.00 37.03 10.31
CA ASP A 94 -0.32 38.01 11.15
C ASP A 94 -1.20 39.26 11.29
N LEU A 95 -1.23 39.83 12.49
CA LEU A 95 -2.07 40.98 12.78
C LEU A 95 -1.22 42.15 13.29
N PRO A 96 -0.95 43.20 12.47
CA PRO A 96 -0.09 44.32 12.87
C PRO A 96 -0.61 45.13 14.07
N ALA A 97 -1.94 45.25 14.20
CA ALA A 97 -2.60 45.88 15.33
C ALA A 97 -4.00 45.27 15.52
N THR A 98 -4.46 45.17 16.77
CA THR A 98 -5.77 44.59 17.09
C THR A 98 -6.91 45.54 16.73
N GLY A 99 -8.06 44.99 16.33
CA GLY A 99 -9.32 45.72 16.15
C GLY A 99 -10.36 45.45 17.24
N SER A 100 -11.60 45.86 16.97
CA SER A 100 -12.80 45.46 17.70
C SER A 100 -13.25 44.05 17.34
N SER A 101 -13.27 43.72 16.04
CA SER A 101 -13.62 42.40 15.51
C SER A 101 -12.88 42.10 14.20
N ILE A 102 -12.91 40.84 13.78
CA ILE A 102 -12.51 40.40 12.45
C ILE A 102 -13.73 39.76 11.80
N GLU A 103 -14.21 40.31 10.70
CA GLU A 103 -15.36 39.76 9.97
C GLU A 103 -14.84 38.73 8.96
N LEU A 104 -15.29 37.48 9.08
CA LEU A 104 -14.88 36.34 8.26
C LEU A 104 -15.96 35.99 7.24
N PHE A 105 -15.56 35.88 5.98
CA PHE A 105 -16.42 35.56 4.85
C PHE A 105 -15.96 34.27 4.19
N GLN A 106 -16.92 33.46 3.77
CA GLN A 106 -16.70 32.30 2.92
C GLN A 106 -17.49 32.52 1.62
N ASN A 107 -16.80 32.50 0.48
CA ASN A 107 -17.38 32.73 -0.85
C ASN A 107 -18.25 34.02 -0.88
N GLY A 108 -17.76 35.09 -0.26
CA GLY A 108 -18.44 36.39 -0.17
C GLY A 108 -19.57 36.49 0.86
N LYS A 109 -19.94 35.41 1.56
CA LYS A 109 -20.96 35.41 2.62
C LYS A 109 -20.31 35.52 3.99
N LEU A 110 -20.76 36.45 4.83
CA LEU A 110 -20.34 36.55 6.23
C LEU A 110 -20.70 35.26 6.98
N ILE A 111 -19.70 34.58 7.54
CA ILE A 111 -19.85 33.34 8.32
C ILE A 111 -19.60 33.54 9.81
N GLY A 112 -18.87 34.57 10.20
CA GLY A 112 -18.62 34.85 11.61
C GLY A 112 -17.93 36.19 11.86
N SER A 113 -17.98 36.62 13.11
CA SER A 113 -17.24 37.77 13.64
C SER A 113 -16.37 37.29 14.80
N LEU A 114 -15.05 37.34 14.61
CA LEU A 114 -14.05 36.88 15.57
C LEU A 114 -13.62 38.04 16.47
N GLY A 115 -12.98 37.72 17.59
CA GLY A 115 -12.36 38.74 18.44
C GLY A 115 -11.30 39.52 17.66
N GLY A 116 -11.23 40.84 17.86
CA GLY A 116 -10.31 41.71 17.11
C GLY A 116 -8.81 41.47 17.35
N ALA A 117 -8.46 40.53 18.23
CA ALA A 117 -7.09 40.05 18.46
C ALA A 117 -6.84 38.61 17.96
N SER A 118 -7.83 37.98 17.33
CA SER A 118 -7.68 36.63 16.78
C SER A 118 -6.66 36.62 15.64
N THR A 119 -5.88 35.53 15.57
CA THR A 119 -4.84 35.30 14.54
C THR A 119 -5.00 33.96 13.83
N SER A 120 -6.04 33.20 14.18
CA SER A 120 -6.38 31.93 13.55
C SER A 120 -7.87 31.62 13.69
N HIS A 121 -8.38 30.76 12.81
CA HIS A 121 -9.73 30.20 12.85
C HIS A 121 -9.77 28.86 12.10
N THR A 122 -10.72 28.00 12.43
CA THR A 122 -10.90 26.70 11.75
C THR A 122 -12.34 26.47 11.31
N GLU A 123 -12.51 25.77 10.19
CA GLU A 123 -13.82 25.43 9.62
C GLU A 123 -13.79 23.99 9.05
N THR A 124 -14.96 23.35 8.96
CA THR A 124 -15.13 22.03 8.34
C THR A 124 -16.30 22.07 7.36
N PRO A 125 -16.15 22.70 6.18
CA PRO A 125 -17.27 23.06 5.30
C PRO A 125 -17.78 21.90 4.41
N GLY A 126 -17.14 20.73 4.48
CA GLY A 126 -17.33 19.62 3.53
C GLY A 126 -16.49 19.80 2.25
N PRO A 127 -16.57 18.84 1.31
CA PRO A 127 -15.84 18.90 0.06
C PRO A 127 -16.26 20.07 -0.84
N GLY A 128 -15.29 20.69 -1.51
CA GLY A 128 -15.52 21.82 -2.40
C GLY A 128 -14.35 22.80 -2.49
N THR A 129 -14.51 23.83 -3.31
CA THR A 129 -13.56 24.95 -3.40
C THR A 129 -14.08 26.15 -2.62
N TYR A 130 -13.21 26.74 -1.80
CA TYR A 130 -13.57 27.84 -0.92
C TYR A 130 -12.59 29.00 -1.04
N GLU A 131 -13.13 30.20 -1.08
CA GLU A 131 -12.43 31.46 -0.84
C GLU A 131 -12.81 31.97 0.55
N TYR A 132 -11.82 32.12 1.43
CA TYR A 132 -11.98 32.74 2.73
C TYR A 132 -11.42 34.14 2.71
N CYS A 133 -12.26 35.13 2.98
CA CYS A 133 -11.89 36.53 3.02
C CYS A 133 -12.13 37.11 4.41
N MET A 134 -11.32 38.08 4.83
CA MET A 134 -11.52 38.76 6.11
C MET A 134 -11.04 40.21 6.09
N TYR A 135 -11.61 41.02 6.98
CA TYR A 135 -11.11 42.36 7.30
C TYR A 135 -11.31 42.66 8.79
N VAL A 136 -10.47 43.55 9.32
CA VAL A 136 -10.53 44.02 10.71
C VAL A 136 -11.49 45.21 10.80
N ARG A 137 -12.22 45.31 11.92
CA ARG A 137 -13.06 46.48 12.25
C ARG A 137 -12.53 47.23 13.46
N ILE A 138 -12.71 48.55 13.49
CA ILE A 138 -12.59 49.38 14.70
C ILE A 138 -13.82 50.29 14.75
N GLY A 139 -14.73 50.02 15.68
CA GLY A 139 -16.05 50.66 15.66
C GLY A 139 -16.77 50.41 14.32
N ASP A 140 -17.12 51.49 13.63
CA ASP A 140 -17.75 51.42 12.30
C ASP A 140 -16.73 51.33 11.16
N GLY A 141 -15.45 51.62 11.43
CA GLY A 141 -14.39 51.61 10.43
C GLY A 141 -13.99 50.19 10.01
N THR A 142 -13.63 50.01 8.73
CA THR A 142 -13.17 48.73 8.16
C THR A 142 -11.79 48.86 7.52
N GLY A 143 -10.95 47.84 7.75
CA GLY A 143 -9.68 47.68 7.06
C GLY A 143 -9.84 47.05 5.67
N PRO A 144 -8.77 47.04 4.84
CA PRO A 144 -8.77 46.30 3.58
C PRO A 144 -9.07 44.81 3.77
N THR A 145 -9.75 44.22 2.78
CA THR A 145 -10.05 42.77 2.76
C THR A 145 -8.87 41.99 2.23
N VAL A 146 -8.56 40.86 2.86
CA VAL A 146 -7.57 39.87 2.40
C VAL A 146 -8.22 38.52 2.27
N CYS A 147 -7.78 37.70 1.31
CA CYS A 147 -8.37 36.40 1.02
C CYS A 147 -7.32 35.29 0.83
N CYS A 148 -7.71 34.04 1.11
CA CYS A 148 -7.00 32.84 0.69
C CYS A 148 -7.98 31.81 0.09
N ASN A 149 -7.46 30.96 -0.81
CA ASN A 149 -8.22 29.91 -1.47
C ASN A 149 -7.78 28.54 -0.94
N ILE A 150 -8.70 27.59 -0.87
CA ILE A 150 -8.43 26.20 -0.49
C ILE A 150 -9.42 25.27 -1.20
N VAL A 151 -8.97 24.06 -1.51
CA VAL A 151 -9.82 22.95 -1.95
C VAL A 151 -9.91 21.94 -0.81
N VAL A 152 -11.13 21.49 -0.51
CA VAL A 152 -11.40 20.35 0.37
C VAL A 152 -11.78 19.18 -0.56
N PRO A 153 -10.91 18.18 -0.74
CA PRO A 153 -11.20 17.06 -1.63
C PRO A 153 -12.28 16.13 -1.05
N GLU A 154 -13.07 15.50 -1.91
CA GLU A 154 -13.91 14.36 -1.58
C GLU A 154 -13.02 13.22 -1.03
N PRO A 155 -13.41 12.55 0.07
CA PRO A 155 -12.58 11.53 0.69
C PRO A 155 -12.51 10.25 -0.16
N LEU A 156 -11.36 9.58 -0.11
CA LEU A 156 -11.24 8.19 -0.55
C LEU A 156 -12.04 7.27 0.38
N SER A 157 -12.47 6.11 -0.12
CA SER A 157 -13.16 5.11 0.68
C SER A 157 -12.87 3.67 0.22
N GLY A 158 -13.35 2.68 0.97
CA GLY A 158 -13.38 1.28 0.51
C GLY A 158 -12.02 0.62 0.30
N ILE A 159 -10.96 1.04 1.02
CA ILE A 159 -9.64 0.41 0.87
C ILE A 159 -9.68 -1.07 1.26
N ALA A 160 -9.09 -1.91 0.42
CA ALA A 160 -8.85 -3.31 0.68
C ALA A 160 -7.45 -3.71 0.22
N CYS A 161 -6.79 -4.55 1.02
CA CYS A 161 -5.53 -5.21 0.72
C CYS A 161 -5.83 -6.70 0.46
N SER A 162 -5.19 -7.30 -0.54
CA SER A 162 -5.29 -8.74 -0.81
C SER A 162 -3.94 -9.31 -1.22
N THR A 163 -3.48 -10.37 -0.57
CA THR A 163 -2.20 -10.98 -0.90
C THR A 163 -2.30 -11.87 -2.13
N PHE A 164 -1.27 -11.82 -2.95
CA PHE A 164 -1.06 -12.75 -4.04
C PHE A 164 0.40 -13.18 -4.06
N GLY A 165 0.71 -14.35 -3.49
CA GLY A 165 2.07 -14.85 -3.42
C GLY A 165 2.96 -13.97 -2.55
N ASP A 166 3.94 -13.33 -3.18
CA ASP A 166 4.82 -12.30 -2.64
C ASP A 166 4.37 -10.88 -3.05
N GLY A 167 3.09 -10.64 -3.30
CA GLY A 167 2.56 -9.33 -3.64
C GLY A 167 1.34 -8.94 -2.80
N ASN A 168 1.03 -7.65 -2.83
CA ASN A 168 -0.22 -7.09 -2.29
C ASN A 168 -0.93 -6.28 -3.37
N ASP A 169 -2.17 -6.65 -3.66
CA ASP A 169 -3.08 -5.85 -4.48
C ASP A 169 -3.91 -4.95 -3.57
N LEU A 170 -3.71 -3.65 -3.71
CA LEU A 170 -4.53 -2.61 -3.09
C LEU A 170 -5.66 -2.21 -4.05
N SER A 171 -6.84 -2.01 -3.49
CA SER A 171 -7.97 -1.39 -4.17
C SER A 171 -8.64 -0.38 -3.25
N TRP A 172 -9.22 0.67 -3.82
CA TRP A 172 -9.97 1.70 -3.10
C TRP A 172 -11.06 2.26 -4.01
N THR A 173 -11.82 3.24 -3.52
CA THR A 173 -12.83 3.97 -4.30
C THR A 173 -12.56 5.45 -4.20
N ASN A 174 -12.47 6.10 -5.35
CA ASN A 174 -12.27 7.53 -5.48
C ASN A 174 -13.60 8.28 -5.27
N GLY A 175 -13.58 9.36 -4.49
CA GLY A 175 -14.74 10.25 -4.33
C GLY A 175 -14.92 11.20 -5.52
N GLU A 176 -13.81 11.54 -6.18
CA GLU A 176 -13.73 12.36 -7.39
C GLU A 176 -12.46 12.03 -8.17
N THR A 177 -12.18 12.73 -9.27
CA THR A 177 -10.88 12.62 -9.95
C THR A 177 -9.88 13.54 -9.27
N TYR A 178 -8.75 12.98 -8.83
CA TYR A 178 -7.67 13.72 -8.17
C TYR A 178 -6.56 14.08 -9.18
N ASP A 179 -5.55 14.83 -8.73
CA ASP A 179 -4.35 15.05 -9.52
C ASP A 179 -3.48 13.78 -9.51
N VAL A 180 -3.27 13.21 -8.32
CA VAL A 180 -2.47 12.00 -8.08
C VAL A 180 -2.94 11.28 -6.81
N VAL A 181 -2.69 9.96 -6.74
CA VAL A 181 -2.84 9.17 -5.52
C VAL A 181 -1.48 8.63 -5.08
N HIS A 182 -1.13 8.86 -3.82
CA HIS A 182 0.08 8.36 -3.19
C HIS A 182 -0.23 7.14 -2.34
N ILE A 183 0.61 6.11 -2.46
CA ILE A 183 0.55 4.88 -1.67
C ILE A 183 1.78 4.83 -0.78
N TYR A 184 1.56 4.79 0.52
CA TYR A 184 2.59 4.62 1.53
C TYR A 184 2.56 3.21 2.09
N ARG A 185 3.74 2.62 2.29
CA ARG A 185 3.96 1.35 2.98
C ARG A 185 4.86 1.62 4.18
N ASP A 186 4.39 1.27 5.37
CA ASP A 186 5.08 1.50 6.66
C ASP A 186 5.56 2.96 6.83
N GLY A 187 4.72 3.90 6.38
CA GLY A 187 5.00 5.35 6.41
C GLY A 187 5.98 5.86 5.35
N THR A 188 6.48 4.99 4.45
CA THR A 188 7.36 5.37 3.33
C THR A 188 6.61 5.34 2.01
N LEU A 189 6.91 6.27 1.09
CA LEU A 189 6.23 6.30 -0.21
C LEU A 189 6.63 5.07 -1.03
N ALA A 190 5.66 4.19 -1.29
CA ALA A 190 5.83 2.94 -2.04
C ALA A 190 5.43 3.09 -3.51
N GLY A 191 4.41 3.93 -3.79
CA GLY A 191 3.90 4.10 -5.14
C GLY A 191 3.18 5.44 -5.34
N ILE A 192 3.07 5.84 -6.60
CA ILE A 192 2.23 6.95 -7.05
C ILE A 192 1.48 6.46 -8.29
N VAL A 193 0.18 6.72 -8.35
CA VAL A 193 -0.67 6.44 -9.51
C VAL A 193 -1.43 7.70 -9.92
N ASP A 194 -1.92 7.72 -11.16
CA ASP A 194 -2.75 8.81 -11.68
C ASP A 194 -4.05 8.94 -10.85
N GLY A 195 -4.59 10.15 -10.76
CA GLY A 195 -5.71 10.46 -9.87
C GLY A 195 -7.07 9.84 -10.25
N ASP A 196 -7.15 9.12 -11.37
CA ASP A 196 -8.31 8.32 -11.77
C ASP A 196 -8.16 6.83 -11.44
N GLN A 197 -6.99 6.40 -10.97
CA GLN A 197 -6.74 5.00 -10.60
C GLN A 197 -7.35 4.68 -9.23
N GLU A 198 -7.82 3.45 -9.11
CA GLU A 198 -8.49 2.90 -7.92
C GLU A 198 -7.82 1.62 -7.41
N SER A 199 -6.64 1.30 -7.94
CA SER A 199 -5.87 0.13 -7.54
C SER A 199 -4.37 0.32 -7.73
N HIS A 200 -3.59 -0.47 -6.98
CA HIS A 200 -2.15 -0.54 -7.08
C HIS A 200 -1.66 -1.92 -6.64
N THR A 201 -0.75 -2.52 -7.40
CA THR A 201 -0.07 -3.75 -7.02
C THR A 201 1.32 -3.42 -6.50
N ASP A 202 1.59 -3.78 -5.24
CA ASP A 202 2.91 -3.70 -4.63
C ASP A 202 3.58 -5.08 -4.63
N PHE A 203 4.63 -5.22 -5.44
CA PHE A 203 5.31 -6.48 -5.69
C PHE A 203 6.77 -6.25 -6.14
N PRO A 204 7.74 -7.10 -5.74
CA PRO A 204 7.62 -8.21 -4.78
C PRO A 204 7.83 -7.77 -3.32
N LEU A 205 7.30 -8.54 -2.38
CA LEU A 205 7.32 -8.36 -0.93
C LEU A 205 7.90 -9.60 -0.24
N GLY A 206 8.77 -9.37 0.73
CA GLY A 206 9.23 -10.45 1.61
C GLY A 206 8.15 -10.88 2.60
N PRO A 207 8.36 -11.99 3.33
CA PRO A 207 7.50 -12.35 4.44
C PRO A 207 7.50 -11.25 5.51
N GLY A 208 6.32 -10.85 5.97
CA GLY A 208 6.16 -9.76 6.92
C GLY A 208 4.75 -9.20 6.93
N THR A 209 4.46 -8.38 7.94
CA THR A 209 3.23 -7.57 8.00
C THR A 209 3.57 -6.17 7.52
N TYR A 210 2.70 -5.63 6.67
CA TYR A 210 2.86 -4.32 6.05
C TYR A 210 1.60 -3.48 6.25
N ASP A 211 1.78 -2.26 6.72
CA ASP A 211 0.70 -1.28 6.87
C ASP A 211 0.71 -0.32 5.69
N TYR A 212 -0.43 -0.21 5.01
CA TYR A 212 -0.59 0.66 3.85
C TYR A 212 -1.49 1.84 4.18
N GLU A 213 -1.11 3.01 3.66
CA GLU A 213 -1.92 4.23 3.67
C GLU A 213 -2.04 4.79 2.26
N VAL A 214 -3.25 5.16 1.86
CA VAL A 214 -3.52 5.78 0.57
C VAL A 214 -4.05 7.19 0.79
N VAL A 215 -3.42 8.17 0.12
CA VAL A 215 -3.75 9.60 0.21
C VAL A 215 -3.82 10.19 -1.19
N ALA A 216 -4.94 10.82 -1.53
CA ALA A 216 -5.07 11.54 -2.79
C ALA A 216 -4.77 13.03 -2.63
N THR A 217 -4.27 13.66 -3.69
CA THR A 217 -3.97 15.11 -3.73
C THR A 217 -4.80 15.79 -4.82
N LEU A 218 -5.43 16.92 -4.48
CA LEU A 218 -6.18 17.77 -5.40
C LEU A 218 -5.86 19.23 -5.13
N ALA A 219 -5.36 19.94 -6.14
CA ALA A 219 -4.99 21.36 -6.07
C ALA A 219 -4.07 21.72 -4.88
N GLY A 220 -3.18 20.78 -4.49
CA GLY A 220 -2.25 20.93 -3.38
C GLY A 220 -2.80 20.56 -2.00
N SER A 221 -4.08 20.23 -1.89
CA SER A 221 -4.72 19.72 -0.67
C SER A 221 -4.81 18.20 -0.71
N GLN A 222 -4.74 17.54 0.45
CA GLN A 222 -4.74 16.08 0.56
C GLN A 222 -5.98 15.56 1.26
N THR A 223 -6.46 14.38 0.86
CA THR A 223 -7.53 13.67 1.59
C THR A 223 -7.05 13.19 2.95
N ALA A 224 -7.98 12.79 3.82
CA ALA A 224 -7.64 11.93 4.95
C ALA A 224 -7.04 10.62 4.41
N PRO A 225 -6.04 10.02 5.10
CA PRO A 225 -5.54 8.71 4.72
C PRO A 225 -6.59 7.64 4.99
N ILE A 226 -6.70 6.68 4.08
CA ILE A 226 -7.36 5.39 4.33
C ILE A 226 -6.30 4.30 4.41
N SER A 227 -6.49 3.30 5.27
CA SER A 227 -5.47 2.30 5.54
C SER A 227 -6.00 0.86 5.53
N CYS A 228 -5.13 -0.05 5.14
CA CYS A 228 -5.29 -1.49 5.32
C CYS A 228 -3.94 -2.11 5.74
N SER A 229 -4.00 -3.28 6.34
CA SER A 229 -2.82 -4.04 6.74
C SER A 229 -2.88 -5.42 6.10
N VAL A 230 -1.73 -5.97 5.76
CA VAL A 230 -1.63 -7.27 5.12
C VAL A 230 -0.43 -8.04 5.66
N THR A 231 -0.54 -9.37 5.74
CA THR A 231 0.58 -10.23 6.15
C THR A 231 0.96 -11.19 5.02
N ILE A 232 2.17 -11.02 4.50
CA ILE A 232 2.79 -11.95 3.56
C ILE A 232 3.41 -13.09 4.37
N LEU A 233 2.84 -14.30 4.26
CA LEU A 233 3.35 -15.48 4.94
C LEU A 233 4.48 -16.12 4.14
N ALA A 234 5.51 -16.61 4.85
CA ALA A 234 6.53 -17.46 4.24
C ALA A 234 5.89 -18.76 3.73
N PRO A 235 6.33 -19.29 2.56
CA PRO A 235 5.84 -20.55 2.02
C PRO A 235 6.32 -21.76 2.84
N PRO A 236 5.70 -22.95 2.71
CA PRO A 236 6.30 -24.18 3.21
C PRO A 236 7.75 -24.32 2.70
N ILE A 237 8.65 -24.76 3.57
CA ILE A 237 10.09 -24.87 3.28
C ILE A 237 10.55 -26.32 3.35
N ASN A 238 11.78 -26.58 2.89
CA ASN A 238 12.42 -27.89 2.96
C ASN A 238 11.57 -29.03 2.34
N LEU A 239 10.86 -28.75 1.24
CA LEU A 239 10.13 -29.77 0.50
C LEU A 239 11.12 -30.81 -0.05
N ALA A 240 11.10 -31.98 0.58
CA ALA A 240 11.80 -33.18 0.16
C ALA A 240 10.82 -34.12 -0.52
N CYS A 241 11.24 -34.69 -1.64
CA CYS A 241 10.44 -35.62 -2.40
C CYS A 241 11.24 -36.88 -2.64
N THR A 242 10.68 -38.00 -2.18
CA THR A 242 11.33 -39.29 -2.14
C THR A 242 10.75 -40.18 -3.23
N PHE A 243 11.60 -40.60 -4.16
CA PHE A 243 11.23 -41.32 -5.39
C PHE A 243 11.75 -42.77 -5.36
N PHE A 244 11.52 -43.47 -4.24
CA PHE A 244 11.88 -44.89 -4.09
C PHE A 244 10.92 -45.80 -4.86
N GLY A 245 9.65 -45.41 -4.98
CA GLY A 245 8.68 -46.14 -5.81
C GLY A 245 7.45 -45.30 -6.13
N ALA A 246 6.35 -45.99 -6.39
CA ALA A 246 5.01 -45.42 -6.54
C ALA A 246 4.13 -45.93 -5.38
N PRO A 247 4.36 -45.39 -4.18
CA PRO A 247 4.09 -43.95 -4.02
C PRO A 247 5.31 -43.04 -3.79
N ILE A 248 5.16 -41.78 -4.25
CA ILE A 248 6.09 -40.69 -3.95
C ILE A 248 5.71 -40.05 -2.61
N HIS A 249 6.67 -39.92 -1.70
CA HIS A 249 6.49 -39.21 -0.43
C HIS A 249 6.94 -37.77 -0.57
N LEU A 250 6.08 -36.85 -0.16
CA LEU A 250 6.34 -35.41 -0.08
C LEU A 250 6.42 -35.07 1.41
N ASP A 251 7.53 -34.52 1.86
CA ASP A 251 7.74 -34.07 3.24
C ASP A 251 8.21 -32.62 3.24
N TRP A 252 7.71 -31.79 4.16
CA TRP A 252 8.09 -30.38 4.26
C TRP A 252 7.94 -29.84 5.68
N GLU A 253 8.41 -28.62 5.88
CA GLU A 253 8.26 -27.88 7.13
C GLU A 253 7.36 -26.66 6.91
N ASN A 254 6.37 -26.49 7.79
CA ASN A 254 5.53 -25.30 7.77
C ASN A 254 6.23 -24.16 8.51
N SER A 255 6.58 -23.08 7.81
CA SER A 255 7.19 -21.89 8.41
C SER A 255 6.16 -20.89 8.95
N ALA A 256 4.87 -21.11 8.68
CA ALA A 256 3.76 -20.31 9.15
C ALA A 256 2.51 -21.17 9.37
N SER A 257 1.47 -20.58 9.96
CA SER A 257 0.16 -21.20 10.08
C SER A 257 -0.66 -20.96 8.81
N TYR A 258 -1.03 -22.03 8.11
CA TYR A 258 -1.88 -21.97 6.93
C TYR A 258 -3.27 -22.54 7.25
N ASP A 259 -4.28 -22.13 6.49
CA ASP A 259 -5.60 -22.76 6.50
C ASP A 259 -5.60 -24.01 5.63
N THR A 260 -4.88 -23.98 4.51
CA THR A 260 -4.78 -25.09 3.54
C THR A 260 -3.40 -25.12 2.89
N ILE A 261 -2.89 -26.31 2.60
CA ILE A 261 -1.73 -26.51 1.73
C ILE A 261 -2.21 -27.09 0.41
N HIS A 262 -1.84 -26.42 -0.68
CA HIS A 262 -2.13 -26.86 -2.04
C HIS A 262 -0.94 -27.59 -2.61
N ILE A 263 -1.21 -28.69 -3.32
CA ILE A 263 -0.19 -29.55 -3.93
C ILE A 263 -0.52 -29.70 -5.40
N GLU A 264 0.40 -29.24 -6.23
CA GLU A 264 0.39 -29.45 -7.67
C GLU A 264 1.38 -30.51 -8.09
N ARG A 265 0.99 -31.29 -9.09
CA ARG A 265 1.85 -32.22 -9.82
C ARG A 265 1.83 -31.87 -11.30
N ASN A 266 2.99 -31.64 -11.91
CA ASN A 266 3.15 -31.28 -13.32
C ASN A 266 2.26 -30.08 -13.73
N GLY A 267 2.11 -29.09 -12.83
CA GLY A 267 1.30 -27.89 -13.04
C GLY A 267 -0.21 -28.08 -12.88
N VAL A 268 -0.67 -29.26 -12.41
CA VAL A 268 -2.09 -29.54 -12.16
C VAL A 268 -2.30 -29.72 -10.66
N LEU A 269 -3.29 -29.01 -10.09
CA LEU A 269 -3.64 -29.14 -8.67
C LEU A 269 -4.23 -30.52 -8.41
N ILE A 270 -3.53 -31.32 -7.61
CA ILE A 270 -3.93 -32.70 -7.30
C ILE A 270 -4.53 -32.85 -5.90
N SER A 271 -4.20 -31.95 -4.98
CA SER A 271 -4.70 -32.02 -3.61
C SER A 271 -4.69 -30.66 -2.93
N SER A 272 -5.63 -30.50 -2.00
CA SER A 272 -5.68 -29.41 -1.04
C SER A 272 -5.93 -30.04 0.32
N ILE A 273 -4.95 -29.95 1.21
CA ILE A 273 -4.97 -30.62 2.51
C ILE A 273 -4.91 -29.61 3.65
N SER A 274 -5.12 -30.09 4.87
CA SER A 274 -5.08 -29.26 6.08
C SER A 274 -3.79 -28.44 6.15
N GLY A 275 -3.89 -27.17 6.51
CA GLY A 275 -2.74 -26.26 6.59
C GLY A 275 -1.69 -26.62 7.65
N ASN A 276 -1.99 -27.57 8.53
CA ASN A 276 -1.02 -28.13 9.49
C ASN A 276 -0.32 -29.40 9.00
N ALA A 277 -0.65 -29.91 7.82
CA ALA A 277 0.01 -31.07 7.25
C ALA A 277 1.48 -30.75 6.95
N THR A 278 2.35 -31.73 7.17
CA THR A 278 3.80 -31.65 6.91
C THR A 278 4.27 -32.73 5.95
N SER A 279 3.36 -33.59 5.49
CA SER A 279 3.66 -34.63 4.52
C SER A 279 2.42 -35.03 3.72
N GLN A 280 2.65 -35.64 2.56
CA GLN A 280 1.62 -36.21 1.68
C GLN A 280 2.21 -37.36 0.86
N ILE A 281 1.44 -38.44 0.73
CA ILE A 281 1.76 -39.56 -0.16
C ILE A 281 1.04 -39.37 -1.49
N ASN A 282 1.76 -39.48 -2.61
CA ASN A 282 1.19 -39.39 -3.95
C ASN A 282 1.53 -40.62 -4.80
N VAL A 283 0.51 -41.45 -5.08
CA VAL A 283 0.62 -42.57 -6.02
C VAL A 283 0.61 -42.05 -7.46
N VAL A 284 1.58 -42.51 -8.25
CA VAL A 284 1.70 -42.20 -9.68
C VAL A 284 1.44 -43.45 -10.52
N PRO A 285 0.72 -43.34 -11.65
CA PRO A 285 0.26 -44.51 -12.40
C PRO A 285 1.25 -45.02 -13.46
N VAL A 286 2.24 -44.21 -13.83
CA VAL A 286 3.19 -44.50 -14.92
C VAL A 286 4.58 -44.01 -14.57
N GLU A 287 5.59 -44.61 -15.18
CA GLU A 287 6.95 -44.10 -15.07
C GLU A 287 7.10 -42.71 -15.69
N GLY A 288 8.15 -42.01 -15.28
CA GLY A 288 8.50 -40.70 -15.83
C GLY A 288 8.94 -39.71 -14.77
N THR A 289 9.21 -38.50 -15.23
CA THR A 289 9.60 -37.38 -14.39
C THR A 289 8.36 -36.65 -13.87
N TYR A 290 8.34 -36.42 -12.56
CA TYR A 290 7.29 -35.67 -11.87
C TYR A 290 7.89 -34.43 -11.22
N SER A 291 7.20 -33.30 -11.36
CA SER A 291 7.48 -32.09 -10.59
C SER A 291 6.32 -31.81 -9.65
N TYR A 292 6.65 -31.48 -8.39
CA TYR A 292 5.69 -31.05 -7.40
C TYR A 292 5.95 -29.60 -7.02
N ARG A 293 4.85 -28.89 -6.76
CA ARG A 293 4.82 -27.53 -6.26
C ARG A 293 3.84 -27.46 -5.09
N ILE A 294 4.26 -26.90 -3.97
CA ILE A 294 3.37 -26.68 -2.81
C ILE A 294 3.39 -25.22 -2.37
N TRP A 295 2.25 -24.74 -1.90
CA TRP A 295 2.10 -23.42 -1.30
C TRP A 295 1.00 -23.42 -0.23
N GLY A 296 1.06 -22.49 0.71
CA GLY A 296 0.06 -22.29 1.74
C GLY A 296 -1.01 -21.29 1.30
N GLN A 297 -2.23 -21.46 1.79
CA GLN A 297 -3.34 -20.50 1.70
C GLN A 297 -3.76 -20.04 3.09
N HIS A 298 -4.09 -18.76 3.22
CA HIS A 298 -4.69 -18.13 4.38
C HIS A 298 -5.97 -17.34 3.99
N SER A 299 -6.69 -16.77 4.96
CA SER A 299 -7.83 -15.88 4.71
C SER A 299 -7.50 -14.73 3.78
N ASP A 300 -6.25 -14.25 3.84
CA ASP A 300 -5.82 -13.02 3.19
C ASP A 300 -5.11 -13.28 1.85
N GLY A 301 -4.98 -14.56 1.43
CA GLY A 301 -4.47 -14.99 0.11
C GLY A 301 -3.55 -16.22 0.14
N ILE A 302 -2.54 -16.28 -0.73
CA ILE A 302 -1.65 -17.45 -0.90
C ILE A 302 -0.18 -17.06 -0.75
N THR A 303 0.66 -17.99 -0.28
CA THR A 303 2.12 -17.81 -0.26
C THR A 303 2.72 -18.00 -1.65
N THR A 304 4.00 -17.67 -1.79
CA THR A 304 4.84 -18.25 -2.85
C THR A 304 4.91 -19.78 -2.71
N SER A 305 5.62 -20.45 -3.62
CA SER A 305 5.68 -21.91 -3.64
C SER A 305 7.09 -22.46 -3.47
N THR A 306 7.19 -23.66 -2.90
CA THR A 306 8.40 -24.49 -2.98
C THR A 306 8.16 -25.67 -3.93
N THR A 307 9.24 -26.18 -4.53
CA THR A 307 9.17 -27.21 -5.57
C THR A 307 10.21 -28.29 -5.39
N CYS A 308 9.89 -29.50 -5.83
CA CYS A 308 10.82 -30.60 -5.98
C CYS A 308 10.54 -31.33 -7.30
N SER A 309 11.48 -32.16 -7.76
CA SER A 309 11.27 -33.01 -8.92
C SER A 309 12.16 -34.23 -8.87
N GLY A 310 11.70 -35.32 -9.48
CA GLY A 310 12.43 -36.58 -9.60
C GLY A 310 11.74 -37.49 -10.60
N SER A 311 12.30 -38.68 -10.78
CA SER A 311 11.75 -39.65 -11.72
C SER A 311 11.54 -40.99 -11.03
N VAL A 312 10.48 -41.68 -11.40
CA VAL A 312 10.30 -43.10 -11.11
C VAL A 312 10.44 -43.85 -12.43
N LYS A 313 11.17 -44.97 -12.42
CA LYS A 313 11.36 -45.83 -13.59
C LYS A 313 10.65 -47.14 -13.39
N ALA A 314 10.13 -47.72 -14.46
CA ALA A 314 9.74 -49.12 -14.43
C ALA A 314 10.99 -50.00 -14.34
N PHE A 315 10.86 -51.17 -13.72
CA PHE A 315 11.90 -52.20 -13.68
C PHE A 315 11.23 -53.58 -13.74
N LEU A 316 12.04 -54.61 -14.00
CA LEU A 316 11.60 -55.98 -13.87
C LEU A 316 12.18 -56.58 -12.60
N ARG A 317 11.31 -57.00 -11.67
CA ARG A 317 11.78 -57.61 -10.43
C ARG A 317 12.48 -58.93 -10.73
N GLY A 318 13.70 -59.08 -10.24
CA GLY A 318 14.55 -60.23 -10.49
C GLY A 318 15.57 -60.08 -11.62
N ASP A 319 15.69 -58.92 -12.28
CA ASP A 319 16.77 -58.54 -13.22
C ASP A 319 17.81 -57.64 -12.52
N ALA A 320 18.50 -58.21 -11.53
CA ALA A 320 19.41 -57.49 -10.66
C ALA A 320 20.68 -56.98 -11.37
N ASN A 321 21.04 -57.57 -12.51
CA ASN A 321 22.20 -57.15 -13.30
C ASN A 321 21.84 -56.15 -14.42
N SER A 322 20.55 -55.84 -14.61
CA SER A 322 20.01 -54.89 -15.59
C SER A 322 20.37 -55.25 -17.05
N ASP A 323 20.44 -56.55 -17.37
CA ASP A 323 20.74 -57.03 -18.72
C ASP A 323 19.50 -57.36 -19.56
N THR A 324 18.31 -57.10 -19.04
CA THR A 324 16.99 -57.37 -19.60
C THR A 324 16.56 -58.84 -19.63
N ASN A 325 17.36 -59.74 -19.02
CA ASN A 325 17.05 -61.16 -18.91
C ASN A 325 17.09 -61.61 -17.45
N CYS A 326 15.92 -61.94 -16.90
CA CYS A 326 15.81 -62.60 -15.61
C CYS A 326 16.35 -64.04 -15.67
N ASP A 327 17.57 -64.27 -15.20
CA ASP A 327 18.21 -65.58 -15.12
C ASP A 327 19.13 -65.77 -13.89
N ILE A 328 19.83 -66.90 -13.81
CA ILE A 328 20.68 -67.22 -12.65
C ILE A 328 21.83 -66.21 -12.44
N ALA A 329 22.21 -65.44 -13.46
CA ALA A 329 23.22 -64.41 -13.40
C ALA A 329 22.81 -63.26 -12.48
N ASP A 330 21.51 -62.98 -12.32
CA ASP A 330 20.97 -61.96 -11.41
C ASP A 330 21.26 -62.30 -9.95
N GLY A 331 20.93 -63.53 -9.55
CA GLY A 331 21.24 -63.98 -8.19
C GLY A 331 22.76 -64.04 -7.95
N ILE A 332 23.56 -64.40 -8.96
CA ILE A 332 25.03 -64.35 -8.86
C ILE A 332 25.52 -62.90 -8.71
N TRP A 333 24.89 -61.93 -9.38
CA TRP A 333 25.21 -60.50 -9.28
C TRP A 333 24.99 -59.99 -7.85
N VAL A 334 23.83 -60.29 -7.25
CA VAL A 334 23.52 -59.92 -5.86
C VAL A 334 24.54 -60.53 -4.88
N LEU A 335 24.94 -61.81 -5.06
CA LEU A 335 25.98 -62.43 -4.23
C LEU A 335 27.35 -61.78 -4.39
N ASN A 336 27.74 -61.43 -5.62
CA ASN A 336 29.01 -60.78 -5.88
C ASN A 336 29.06 -59.40 -5.23
N TRP A 337 27.98 -58.62 -5.33
CA TRP A 337 27.86 -57.34 -4.63
C TRP A 337 27.99 -57.51 -3.12
N GLN A 338 27.16 -58.34 -2.50
CA GLN A 338 27.08 -58.48 -1.04
C GLN A 338 28.34 -59.09 -0.40
N PHE A 339 29.04 -60.02 -1.08
CA PHE A 339 30.09 -60.82 -0.45
C PHE A 339 31.47 -60.72 -1.11
N MET A 340 31.55 -60.24 -2.34
CA MET A 340 32.80 -60.24 -3.13
C MET A 340 33.25 -58.85 -3.54
N ASN A 341 32.69 -57.78 -2.95
CA ASN A 341 32.93 -56.39 -3.33
C ASN A 341 32.67 -56.14 -4.83
N GLY A 342 31.67 -56.82 -5.40
CA GLY A 342 31.19 -56.58 -6.76
C GLY A 342 30.44 -55.25 -6.87
N PRO A 343 30.09 -54.82 -8.09
CA PRO A 343 29.28 -53.62 -8.31
C PRO A 343 27.89 -53.76 -7.70
N GLU A 344 27.37 -52.68 -7.14
CA GLU A 344 25.99 -52.57 -6.66
C GLU A 344 24.98 -52.63 -7.81
N PRO A 345 23.81 -53.29 -7.65
CA PRO A 345 22.72 -53.20 -8.61
C PRO A 345 22.33 -51.74 -8.88
N THR A 346 22.10 -51.38 -10.14
CA THR A 346 21.66 -50.01 -10.49
C THR A 346 20.18 -49.75 -10.17
N CYS A 347 19.45 -50.82 -9.85
CA CYS A 347 18.07 -50.82 -9.40
C CYS A 347 17.94 -51.82 -8.25
N LEU A 348 17.87 -51.32 -7.03
CA LEU A 348 17.84 -52.16 -5.84
C LEU A 348 16.50 -52.90 -5.71
N ASP A 349 15.39 -52.33 -6.20
CA ASP A 349 14.10 -53.04 -6.22
C ASP A 349 14.14 -54.29 -7.12
N SER A 350 14.93 -54.25 -8.21
CA SER A 350 15.12 -55.45 -9.05
C SER A 350 15.88 -56.57 -8.32
N ALA A 351 16.70 -56.19 -7.33
CA ALA A 351 17.50 -57.11 -6.54
C ALA A 351 16.78 -57.62 -5.27
N ASP A 352 15.75 -56.91 -4.79
CA ASP A 352 14.83 -57.37 -3.75
C ASP A 352 13.75 -58.26 -4.39
N TYR A 353 14.03 -59.56 -4.42
CA TYR A 353 13.24 -60.53 -5.17
C TYR A 353 11.89 -60.79 -4.52
N ASP A 354 11.86 -60.83 -3.18
CA ASP A 354 10.66 -61.12 -2.42
C ASP A 354 9.90 -59.87 -1.94
N ASP A 355 10.41 -58.68 -2.26
CA ASP A 355 9.77 -57.37 -2.06
C ASP A 355 9.54 -57.05 -0.58
N ASN A 356 10.60 -57.25 0.22
CA ASN A 356 10.56 -57.07 1.67
C ASN A 356 11.19 -55.74 2.15
N GLY A 357 11.67 -54.91 1.21
CA GLY A 357 12.34 -53.64 1.43
C GLY A 357 13.83 -53.77 1.76
N THR A 358 14.43 -54.95 1.62
CA THR A 358 15.85 -55.20 1.90
C THR A 358 16.46 -56.25 0.96
N VAL A 359 17.54 -55.89 0.27
CA VAL A 359 18.28 -56.85 -0.56
C VAL A 359 19.20 -57.72 0.30
N THR A 360 18.96 -59.03 0.33
CA THR A 360 19.69 -60.00 1.14
C THR A 360 20.23 -61.19 0.33
N ILE A 361 20.94 -62.10 1.00
CA ILE A 361 21.28 -63.41 0.40
C ILE A 361 20.03 -64.27 0.10
N GLY A 362 18.91 -64.01 0.79
CA GLY A 362 17.64 -64.70 0.54
C GLY A 362 17.17 -64.48 -0.88
N ASP A 363 17.21 -63.23 -1.34
CA ASP A 363 16.82 -62.80 -2.68
C ASP A 363 17.64 -63.50 -3.76
N ALA A 364 18.96 -63.47 -3.60
CA ALA A 364 19.89 -64.14 -4.51
C ALA A 364 19.62 -65.66 -4.62
N MET A 365 19.34 -66.31 -3.49
CA MET A 365 19.02 -67.74 -3.48
C MET A 365 17.67 -68.03 -4.14
N LEU A 366 16.66 -67.18 -3.91
CA LEU A 366 15.35 -67.31 -4.56
C LEU A 366 15.46 -67.17 -6.07
N MET A 367 16.19 -66.16 -6.57
CA MET A 367 16.50 -66.00 -8.00
C MET A 367 17.15 -67.26 -8.58
N ILE A 368 18.24 -67.73 -7.98
CA ILE A 368 18.98 -68.90 -8.49
C ILE A 368 18.09 -70.14 -8.51
N PHE A 369 17.33 -70.40 -7.43
CA PHE A 369 16.49 -71.59 -7.36
C PHE A 369 15.32 -71.55 -8.33
N TYR A 370 14.69 -70.39 -8.49
CA TYR A 370 13.58 -70.19 -9.42
C TYR A 370 14.04 -70.34 -10.87
N TYR A 371 15.09 -69.61 -11.29
CA TYR A 371 15.57 -69.65 -12.68
C TYR A 371 16.25 -70.97 -13.06
N LEU A 372 16.93 -71.64 -12.13
CA LEU A 372 17.53 -72.96 -12.36
C LEU A 372 16.47 -74.09 -12.44
N ASN A 373 15.22 -73.82 -12.04
CA ASN A 373 14.17 -74.84 -11.88
C ASN A 373 14.65 -76.02 -10.99
N ALA A 374 15.34 -75.70 -9.89
CA ALA A 374 15.97 -76.70 -9.04
C ALA A 374 14.93 -77.64 -8.38
N VAL A 375 15.08 -78.94 -8.57
CA VAL A 375 14.16 -79.95 -8.00
C VAL A 375 14.24 -79.93 -6.47
N GLY A 376 13.10 -79.68 -5.82
CA GLY A 376 13.00 -79.63 -4.36
C GLY A 376 13.21 -78.24 -3.74
N SER A 377 13.38 -77.19 -4.55
CA SER A 377 13.49 -75.80 -4.09
C SER A 377 12.17 -75.03 -4.22
N PRO A 378 12.02 -73.87 -3.54
CA PRO A 378 10.87 -72.98 -3.74
C PRO A 378 10.73 -72.57 -5.21
N THR A 379 9.52 -72.65 -5.76
CA THR A 379 9.17 -72.23 -7.13
C THR A 379 8.44 -70.89 -7.12
N VAL A 380 8.76 -70.04 -6.13
CA VAL A 380 8.12 -68.74 -5.94
C VAL A 380 8.67 -67.80 -7.03
N PRO A 381 7.82 -67.32 -7.96
CA PRO A 381 8.24 -66.29 -8.92
C PRO A 381 8.61 -64.98 -8.21
N PRO A 382 9.31 -64.04 -8.87
CA PRO A 382 9.53 -62.73 -8.30
C PRO A 382 8.21 -62.08 -7.86
N SER A 383 8.24 -61.30 -6.79
CA SER A 383 7.13 -60.44 -6.41
C SER A 383 6.82 -59.42 -7.52
N ALA A 384 5.66 -58.77 -7.48
CA ALA A 384 5.33 -57.75 -8.48
C ALA A 384 6.34 -56.58 -8.40
N PRO A 385 6.81 -55.98 -9.51
CA PRO A 385 6.39 -56.22 -10.89
C PRO A 385 7.12 -57.39 -11.59
N TYR A 386 6.34 -58.40 -12.00
CA TYR A 386 6.75 -59.56 -12.79
C TYR A 386 5.49 -60.25 -13.38
N PRO A 387 5.52 -60.86 -14.60
CA PRO A 387 6.65 -61.07 -15.51
C PRO A 387 6.95 -59.88 -16.43
N ASP A 388 6.10 -58.86 -16.44
CA ASP A 388 6.30 -57.66 -17.22
C ASP A 388 6.89 -56.56 -16.31
N PRO A 389 7.75 -55.66 -16.86
CA PRO A 389 8.27 -54.53 -16.11
C PRO A 389 7.15 -53.60 -15.60
N GLY A 390 7.37 -52.98 -14.45
CA GLY A 390 6.41 -52.07 -13.83
C GLY A 390 7.05 -51.17 -12.78
N LEU A 391 6.26 -50.27 -12.20
CA LEU A 391 6.69 -49.47 -11.05
C LEU A 391 6.67 -50.33 -9.79
N ASP A 392 7.52 -49.97 -8.83
CA ASP A 392 7.34 -50.49 -7.48
C ASP A 392 6.07 -49.87 -6.87
N THR A 393 5.19 -50.72 -6.32
CA THR A 393 3.93 -50.29 -5.70
C THR A 393 3.93 -50.49 -4.19
N THR A 394 4.97 -51.13 -3.66
CA THR A 394 5.24 -51.18 -2.23
C THR A 394 5.99 -49.94 -1.80
N ASP A 395 6.04 -49.74 -0.49
CA ASP A 395 6.63 -48.55 0.11
C ASP A 395 7.86 -48.98 0.91
N ASP A 396 9.04 -48.61 0.42
CA ASP A 396 10.31 -48.84 1.09
C ASP A 396 11.36 -47.77 0.70
N VAL A 397 12.64 -48.07 0.97
CA VAL A 397 13.77 -47.13 0.79
C VAL A 397 14.70 -47.53 -0.35
N LEU A 398 14.37 -48.57 -1.11
CA LEU A 398 15.13 -49.03 -2.25
C LEU A 398 14.75 -48.17 -3.46
N ASP A 399 15.73 -47.79 -4.29
CA ASP A 399 15.48 -47.05 -5.53
C ASP A 399 15.81 -47.87 -6.76
N CYS A 400 15.21 -47.44 -7.87
CA CYS A 400 15.63 -47.80 -9.21
C CYS A 400 16.14 -46.59 -9.99
N ILE A 401 17.39 -46.21 -9.69
CA ILE A 401 18.08 -45.06 -10.32
C ILE A 401 18.24 -45.30 -11.82
N ASP A 402 18.72 -46.49 -12.20
CA ASP A 402 18.90 -46.83 -13.60
C ASP A 402 18.38 -48.23 -13.92
N SER A 403 17.24 -48.24 -14.60
CA SER A 403 16.60 -49.43 -15.16
C SER A 403 16.66 -49.35 -16.70
N PRO A 404 16.92 -50.49 -17.39
CA PRO A 404 17.00 -50.56 -18.85
C PRO A 404 15.63 -50.65 -19.54
N TYR A 405 14.54 -50.69 -18.78
CA TYR A 405 13.17 -50.89 -19.25
C TYR A 405 12.46 -49.61 -19.67
#